data_AF-A0A0G3V3M2-F1
#
_entry.id   AF-A0A0G3V3M2-F1
#
_cell.length_a   1.000
_cell.length_b   1.000
_cell.length_c   1.000
_cell.angle_alpha   90.00
_cell.angle_beta   90.00
_cell.angle_gamma   90.00
#
_symmetry.space_group_name_H-M   'P 1'
#
loop_
_entity.id
_entity.type
_entity.pdbx_description
1 polymer ?
#
loop_
_entity_poly.entity_id
_entity_poly.type
_entity_poly.pdbx_seq_one_letter_code
_entity_poly.pdbx_strand_id
1 'polypeptide(L)'
;MHSQYFDGEAVLALGDELHLLNPVAALVWQCCDGESSATEIAEDLAEVFGADPGTLKSDVEKAIGEFESAGLLVPDEDGAGASQTRSRLLTAYDLDCESCMEAEPRAFRTVLEFGCHLVVVGFDTEDACTAVEAAFSSYIVRHSDIPTVAHDARPAFSLTLATSDVDARGIKPLHLLYRGGEVVVSGRDASRVLNALASYLAFHGDLSAAGVVAIPGLVVAKAGTKPGEPVMLLEANTRLSGRERRLAKMGIMVADSPAIWLDPATNEVLVGAPGISFEPSFLLSLAEGFPLLGADIAILSPGRYPVHAVSARGAHHPLSVLLAFAPPNEGWPLAESALEALDALLESVEIIEGNDIRE
;
A
#
# COMPACT_ATOMS: atom_id res chain seq x y z
N MET A 1 2.99 0.37 16.59
CA MET A 1 2.28 -0.62 17.44
C MET A 1 1.47 -1.62 16.58
N HIS A 2 1.35 -2.91 16.94
CA HIS A 2 0.56 -3.90 16.17
C HIS A 2 -0.75 -4.24 16.88
N SER A 3 -1.87 -4.33 16.15
CA SER A 3 -3.19 -4.68 16.71
C SER A 3 -3.84 -5.83 15.94
N GLN A 4 -4.45 -6.78 16.65
CA GLN A 4 -5.24 -7.86 16.06
C GLN A 4 -6.58 -8.00 16.78
N TYR A 5 -7.68 -8.16 16.04
CA TYR A 5 -9.04 -8.19 16.59
C TYR A 5 -9.64 -9.60 16.58
N PHE A 6 -10.34 -9.97 17.66
CA PHE A 6 -10.98 -11.28 17.84
C PHE A 6 -12.30 -11.12 18.59
N ASP A 7 -13.43 -11.47 17.96
CA ASP A 7 -14.76 -11.49 18.60
C ASP A 7 -15.13 -10.19 19.36
N GLY A 8 -14.72 -9.04 18.81
CA GLY A 8 -14.93 -7.71 19.41
C GLY A 8 -13.85 -7.27 20.39
N GLU A 9 -12.95 -8.17 20.82
CA GLU A 9 -11.74 -7.84 21.58
C GLU A 9 -10.57 -7.46 20.67
N ALA A 10 -9.54 -6.86 21.25
CA ALA A 10 -8.29 -6.56 20.53
C ALA A 10 -7.08 -6.98 21.36
N VAL A 11 -6.05 -7.48 20.68
CA VAL A 11 -4.71 -7.68 21.25
C VAL A 11 -3.78 -6.64 20.65
N LEU A 12 -3.23 -5.78 21.50
CA LEU A 12 -2.21 -4.80 21.12
C LEU A 12 -0.83 -5.31 21.54
N ALA A 13 0.16 -5.17 20.67
CA ALA A 13 1.55 -5.49 20.94
C ALA A 13 2.40 -4.21 20.89
N LEU A 14 3.09 -3.90 22.00
CA LEU A 14 4.03 -2.81 22.14
C LEU A 14 5.34 -3.35 22.74
N GLY A 15 6.39 -3.43 21.93
CA GLY A 15 7.63 -4.13 22.32
C GLY A 15 7.36 -5.61 22.64
N ASP A 16 7.78 -6.06 23.82
CA ASP A 16 7.54 -7.42 24.33
C ASP A 16 6.23 -7.54 25.15
N GLU A 17 5.46 -6.46 25.28
CA GLU A 17 4.22 -6.43 26.05
C GLU A 17 2.99 -6.65 25.16
N LEU A 18 2.04 -7.46 25.66
CA LEU A 18 0.75 -7.71 25.04
C LEU A 18 -0.36 -7.17 25.93
N HIS A 19 -1.21 -6.32 25.37
CA HIS A 19 -2.37 -5.74 26.03
C HIS A 19 -3.63 -6.34 25.42
N LEU A 20 -4.41 -7.06 26.23
CA LEU A 20 -5.71 -7.55 25.81
C LEU A 20 -6.76 -6.49 26.17
N LEU A 21 -7.44 -5.98 25.15
CA LEU A 21 -8.53 -5.03 25.28
C LEU A 21 -9.86 -5.78 25.32
N ASN A 22 -10.69 -5.43 26.30
CA ASN A 22 -12.08 -5.84 26.31
C ASN A 22 -12.83 -5.18 25.12
N PRO A 23 -14.06 -5.61 24.80
CA PRO A 23 -14.73 -5.10 23.60
C PRO A 23 -14.99 -3.60 23.55
N VAL A 24 -15.26 -2.96 24.70
CA VAL A 24 -15.47 -1.51 24.76
C VAL A 24 -14.14 -0.78 24.58
N ALA A 25 -13.08 -1.22 25.25
CA ALA A 25 -11.74 -0.66 25.10
C ALA A 25 -11.21 -0.83 23.66
N ALA A 26 -11.51 -1.95 23.00
CA ALA A 26 -11.15 -2.16 21.59
C ALA A 26 -11.80 -1.14 20.65
N LEU A 27 -13.04 -0.75 20.92
CA LEU A 27 -13.73 0.30 20.16
C LEU A 27 -13.19 1.68 20.46
N VAL A 28 -12.96 2.01 21.75
CA VAL A 28 -12.31 3.28 22.12
C VAL A 28 -10.94 3.39 21.44
N TRP A 29 -10.18 2.30 21.40
CA TRP A 29 -8.91 2.22 20.70
C TRP A 29 -9.04 2.51 19.20
N GLN A 30 -10.06 1.97 18.53
CA GLN A 30 -10.33 2.27 17.11
C GLN A 30 -10.67 3.74 16.87
N CYS A 31 -11.30 4.41 17.83
CA CYS A 31 -11.65 5.83 17.73
C CYS A 31 -10.51 6.78 18.12
N CYS A 32 -9.39 6.27 18.65
CA CYS A 32 -8.21 7.08 18.97
C CYS A 32 -7.39 7.36 17.69
N ASP A 33 -7.91 8.24 16.84
CA ASP A 33 -7.31 8.69 15.58
C ASP A 33 -6.31 9.86 15.74
N GLY A 34 -6.21 10.42 16.95
CA GLY A 34 -5.38 11.59 17.26
C GLY A 34 -6.04 12.94 16.98
N GLU A 35 -7.27 12.96 16.45
CA GLU A 35 -8.05 14.18 16.17
C GLU A 35 -9.30 14.26 17.06
N SER A 36 -9.94 13.11 17.32
CA SER A 36 -11.17 12.97 18.07
C SER A 36 -10.94 13.15 19.57
N SER A 37 -11.73 14.02 20.18
CA SER A 37 -11.71 14.20 21.63
C SER A 37 -12.44 13.06 22.36
N ALA A 38 -12.07 12.81 23.62
CA ALA A 38 -12.77 11.83 24.45
C ALA A 38 -14.29 12.07 24.56
N THR A 39 -14.75 13.32 24.36
CA THR A 39 -16.18 13.65 24.37
C THR A 39 -16.85 13.24 23.06
N GLU A 40 -16.22 13.50 21.90
CA GLU A 40 -16.74 13.09 20.59
C GLU A 40 -16.81 11.56 20.48
N ILE A 41 -15.74 10.87 20.88
CA ILE A 41 -15.71 9.40 20.93
C ILE A 41 -16.85 8.86 21.81
N ALA A 42 -17.10 9.47 22.97
CA ALA A 42 -18.17 9.04 23.86
C ALA A 42 -19.57 9.28 23.29
N GLU A 43 -19.77 10.37 22.56
CA GLU A 43 -21.04 10.69 21.89
C GLU A 43 -21.32 9.68 20.77
N ASP A 44 -20.32 9.36 19.95
CA ASP A 44 -20.43 8.38 18.85
C ASP A 44 -20.75 6.98 19.39
N LEU A 45 -20.02 6.54 20.43
CA LEU A 45 -20.30 5.25 21.07
C LEU A 45 -21.69 5.25 21.76
N ALA A 46 -22.13 6.37 22.32
CA ALA A 46 -23.45 6.46 22.96
C ALA A 46 -24.59 6.30 21.95
N GLU A 47 -24.44 6.88 20.76
CA GLU A 47 -25.38 6.70 19.66
C GLU A 47 -25.45 5.22 19.23
N VAL A 48 -24.29 4.58 19.03
CA VAL A 48 -24.22 3.18 18.59
C VAL A 48 -24.79 2.21 19.62
N PHE A 49 -24.52 2.43 20.92
CA PHE A 49 -24.94 1.54 21.99
C PHE A 49 -26.30 1.89 22.60
N GLY A 50 -26.90 3.03 22.24
CA GLY A 50 -28.10 3.55 22.88
C GLY A 50 -27.91 3.78 24.39
N ALA A 51 -26.70 4.17 24.79
CA ALA A 51 -26.29 4.36 26.18
C ALA A 51 -26.31 5.84 26.60
N ASP A 52 -26.21 6.09 27.91
CA ASP A 52 -26.11 7.46 28.44
C ASP A 52 -24.72 8.05 28.13
N PRO A 53 -24.63 9.20 27.43
CA PRO A 53 -23.35 9.81 27.04
C PRO A 53 -22.47 10.17 28.25
N GLY A 54 -23.06 10.55 29.38
CA GLY A 54 -22.31 10.89 30.60
C GLY A 54 -21.58 9.67 31.19
N THR A 55 -22.22 8.51 31.14
CA THR A 55 -21.64 7.25 31.59
C THR A 55 -20.51 6.81 30.65
N LEU A 56 -20.75 6.82 29.34
CA LEU A 56 -19.73 6.43 28.35
C LEU A 56 -18.54 7.37 28.34
N LYS A 57 -18.75 8.68 28.55
CA LYS A 57 -17.64 9.63 28.66
C LYS A 57 -16.68 9.26 29.77
N SER A 58 -17.18 8.88 30.96
CA SER A 58 -16.32 8.44 32.05
C SER A 58 -15.56 7.15 31.72
N ASP A 59 -16.17 6.23 30.97
CA ASP A 59 -15.53 4.97 30.56
C ASP A 59 -14.47 5.20 29.47
N VAL A 60 -14.75 6.08 28.51
CA VAL A 60 -13.82 6.50 27.44
C VAL A 60 -12.63 7.23 28.05
N GLU A 61 -12.85 8.23 28.91
CA GLU A 61 -11.76 8.96 29.59
C GLU A 61 -10.89 8.01 30.42
N LYS A 62 -11.50 7.03 31.08
CA LYS A 62 -10.77 6.01 31.83
C LYS A 62 -9.94 5.11 30.91
N ALA A 63 -10.51 4.63 29.81
CA ALA A 63 -9.79 3.79 28.85
C ALA A 63 -8.62 4.54 28.22
N ILE A 64 -8.82 5.79 27.79
CA ILE A 64 -7.75 6.66 27.28
C ILE A 64 -6.65 6.83 28.33
N GLY A 65 -7.00 7.13 29.59
CA GLY A 65 -6.02 7.25 30.67
C GLY A 65 -5.25 5.95 30.97
N GLU A 66 -5.89 4.78 30.80
CA GLU A 66 -5.23 3.47 30.88
C GLU A 66 -4.28 3.25 29.70
N PHE A 67 -4.65 3.66 28.48
CA PHE A 67 -3.79 3.60 27.31
C PHE A 67 -2.56 4.52 27.44
N GLU A 68 -2.75 5.76 27.88
CA GLU A 68 -1.67 6.70 28.18
C GLU A 68 -0.71 6.13 29.24
N SER A 69 -1.27 5.60 30.33
CA SER A 69 -0.47 5.01 31.42
C SER A 69 0.33 3.78 30.98
N ALA A 70 -0.18 3.05 29.98
CA ALA A 70 0.50 1.91 29.36
C ALA A 70 1.48 2.32 28.25
N GLY A 71 1.59 3.62 27.93
CA GLY A 71 2.41 4.10 26.81
C GLY A 71 1.86 3.71 25.43
N LEU A 72 0.60 3.32 25.34
CA LEU A 72 -0.09 2.99 24.10
C LEU A 72 -0.52 4.25 23.33
N LEU A 73 -0.70 5.37 24.04
CA LEU A 73 -0.93 6.69 23.46
C LEU A 73 0.27 7.59 23.73
N VAL A 74 0.67 8.34 22.71
CA VAL A 74 1.72 9.35 22.83
C VAL A 74 1.03 10.67 23.18
N PRO A 75 1.40 11.34 24.28
CA PRO A 75 0.86 12.66 24.58
C PRO A 75 1.16 13.61 23.42
N ASP A 76 0.20 14.46 23.07
CA ASP A 76 0.36 15.46 22.02
C ASP A 76 1.31 16.57 22.49
N GLU A 77 2.62 16.26 22.56
CA GLU A 77 3.64 17.17 23.10
C GLU A 77 4.08 18.24 22.10
N ASP A 78 3.61 18.21 20.85
CA ASP A 78 4.09 19.08 19.77
C ASP A 78 2.95 19.91 19.15
N GLY A 79 2.71 21.10 19.72
CA GLY A 79 1.58 21.97 19.39
C GLY A 79 1.27 22.12 17.89
N ALA A 80 -0.02 21.96 17.56
CA ALA A 80 -0.80 22.36 16.37
C ALA A 80 -0.18 22.23 14.95
N GLY A 81 1.09 22.60 14.70
CA GLY A 81 1.76 22.49 13.41
C GLY A 81 2.52 21.17 13.19
N ALA A 82 3.07 20.56 14.25
CA ALA A 82 3.82 19.31 14.13
C ALA A 82 2.90 18.09 14.06
N SER A 83 1.79 18.09 14.80
CA SER A 83 0.73 17.08 14.72
C SER A 83 0.10 17.01 13.32
N GLN A 84 -0.31 18.14 12.74
CA GLN A 84 -0.85 18.19 11.37
C GLN A 84 0.16 17.71 10.30
N THR A 85 1.44 17.98 10.54
CA THR A 85 2.52 17.51 9.67
C THR A 85 2.76 15.99 9.81
N ARG A 86 2.73 15.45 11.03
CA ARG A 86 2.85 14.00 11.29
C ARG A 86 1.66 13.25 10.70
N SER A 87 0.43 13.77 10.83
CA SER A 87 -0.78 13.22 10.22
C SER A 87 -0.70 13.18 8.68
N ARG A 88 -0.02 14.17 8.06
CA ARG A 88 0.25 14.19 6.62
C ARG A 88 1.38 13.26 6.19
N LEU A 89 2.33 12.97 7.09
CA LEU A 89 3.50 12.17 6.77
C LEU A 89 3.12 10.70 6.72
N LEU A 90 3.05 10.16 5.51
CA LEU A 90 3.07 8.71 5.31
C LEU A 90 4.48 8.23 5.64
N THR A 91 4.69 7.91 6.91
CA THR A 91 5.75 6.98 7.27
C THR A 91 5.29 5.59 6.85
N ALA A 92 6.23 4.70 6.52
CA ALA A 92 5.88 3.28 6.51
C ALA A 92 5.24 3.01 7.87
N TYR A 93 3.94 2.67 7.88
CA TYR A 93 3.07 2.29 9.00
C TYR A 93 3.83 2.15 10.30
N ASP A 94 3.36 2.70 11.43
CA ASP A 94 3.90 2.58 12.81
C ASP A 94 4.48 1.21 13.18
N LEU A 95 5.58 0.86 12.52
CA LEU A 95 6.31 -0.37 12.63
C LEU A 95 7.40 -0.03 13.62
N ASP A 96 6.98 0.13 14.87
CA ASP A 96 7.80 0.02 16.08
C ASP A 96 8.34 -1.40 16.25
N CYS A 97 8.50 -2.14 15.15
CA CYS A 97 9.11 -3.44 15.16
C CYS A 97 10.62 -3.24 15.27
N GLU A 98 11.15 -3.49 16.47
CA GLU A 98 12.59 -3.48 16.74
C GLU A 98 13.35 -4.45 15.82
N SER A 99 12.71 -5.52 15.32
CA SER A 99 13.36 -6.44 14.37
C SER A 99 13.50 -5.86 12.95
N CYS A 100 12.81 -4.76 12.63
CA CYS A 100 13.00 -4.03 11.38
C CYS A 100 14.13 -2.98 11.48
N MET A 101 14.78 -2.82 12.65
CA MET A 101 15.91 -1.90 12.84
C MET A 101 17.16 -2.24 12.00
N GLU A 102 17.18 -3.38 11.31
CA GLU A 102 18.29 -3.75 10.42
C GLU A 102 18.21 -3.11 9.03
N ALA A 103 17.14 -2.38 8.68
CA ALA A 103 17.14 -1.59 7.46
C ALA A 103 18.12 -0.42 7.62
N GLU A 104 19.35 -0.60 7.14
CA GLU A 104 20.39 0.43 7.18
C GLU A 104 19.84 1.77 6.69
N PRO A 105 20.16 2.89 7.39
CA PRO A 105 19.71 4.20 6.98
C PRO A 105 20.13 4.45 5.53
N ARG A 106 19.13 4.61 4.65
CA ARG A 106 19.36 4.94 3.24
C ARG A 106 20.08 6.28 3.15
N ALA A 107 21.22 6.28 2.46
CA ALA A 107 22.11 7.44 2.35
C ALA A 107 21.46 8.60 1.58
N PHE A 108 20.56 8.29 0.64
CA PHE A 108 19.86 9.27 -0.18
C PHE A 108 18.36 9.14 0.00
N ARG A 109 17.65 10.27 0.02
CA ARG A 109 16.20 10.34 0.25
C ARG A 109 15.61 11.51 -0.48
N THR A 110 14.35 11.37 -0.88
CA THR A 110 13.53 12.48 -1.37
C THR A 110 12.14 12.43 -0.73
N VAL A 111 11.48 13.57 -0.64
CA VAL A 111 10.13 13.73 -0.07
C VAL A 111 9.20 14.22 -1.16
N LEU A 112 8.13 13.45 -1.40
CA LEU A 112 7.13 13.73 -2.42
C LEU A 112 5.79 14.05 -1.76
N GLU A 113 5.07 15.06 -2.25
CA GLU A 113 3.72 15.44 -1.78
C GLU A 113 2.66 15.02 -2.80
N PHE A 114 1.72 14.17 -2.39
CA PHE A 114 0.57 13.75 -3.18
C PHE A 114 -0.71 14.08 -2.42
N GLY A 115 -1.38 15.17 -2.81
CA GLY A 115 -2.59 15.63 -2.11
C GLY A 115 -2.27 16.03 -0.67
N CYS A 116 -2.81 15.30 0.31
CA CYS A 116 -2.52 15.48 1.73
C CYS A 116 -1.38 14.58 2.25
N HIS A 117 -0.79 13.75 1.40
CA HIS A 117 0.21 12.77 1.80
C HIS A 117 1.63 13.23 1.48
N LEU A 118 2.52 13.16 2.47
CA LEU A 118 3.96 13.29 2.28
C LEU A 118 4.59 11.90 2.30
N VAL A 119 5.22 11.50 1.20
CA VAL A 119 5.82 10.18 1.01
C VAL A 119 7.34 10.32 0.96
N VAL A 120 8.03 9.70 1.91
CA VAL A 120 9.49 9.66 1.92
C VAL A 120 9.98 8.42 1.14
N VAL A 121 10.84 8.63 0.15
CA VAL A 121 11.45 7.54 -0.63
C VAL A 121 12.95 7.51 -0.38
N GLY A 122 13.49 6.35 0.00
CA GLY A 122 14.91 6.14 0.26
C GLY A 122 15.61 5.36 -0.84
N PHE A 123 16.88 5.66 -1.09
CA PHE A 123 17.69 5.07 -2.16
C PHE A 123 19.07 4.62 -1.65
N ASP A 124 19.64 3.61 -2.32
CA ASP A 124 21.03 3.19 -2.14
C ASP A 124 22.04 4.07 -2.89
N THR A 125 21.60 4.75 -3.95
CA THR A 125 22.46 5.52 -4.85
C THR A 125 21.92 6.94 -5.08
N GLU A 126 22.84 7.90 -5.27
CA GLU A 126 22.52 9.30 -5.57
C GLU A 126 21.84 9.45 -6.94
N ASP A 127 22.30 8.67 -7.92
CA ASP A 127 21.74 8.66 -9.28
C ASP A 127 20.26 8.26 -9.28
N ALA A 128 19.88 7.26 -8.47
CA ALA A 128 18.49 6.85 -8.33
C ALA A 128 17.63 7.94 -7.68
N CYS A 129 18.13 8.59 -6.63
CA CYS A 129 17.47 9.72 -5.98
C CYS A 129 17.24 10.86 -6.99
N THR A 130 18.28 11.26 -7.70
CA THR A 130 18.25 12.35 -8.69
C THR A 130 17.27 12.07 -9.83
N ALA A 131 17.25 10.84 -10.34
CA ALA A 131 16.34 10.46 -11.42
C ALA A 131 14.87 10.43 -10.96
N VAL A 132 14.59 9.96 -9.75
CA VAL A 132 13.24 10.01 -9.18
C VAL A 132 12.81 11.45 -8.93
N GLU A 133 13.69 12.31 -8.42
CA GLU A 133 13.41 13.74 -8.30
C GLU A 133 13.07 14.37 -9.66
N ALA A 134 13.88 14.11 -10.69
CA ALA A 134 13.60 14.62 -12.03
C ALA A 134 12.24 14.12 -12.57
N ALA A 135 11.95 12.82 -12.39
CA ALA A 135 10.69 12.20 -12.83
C ALA A 135 9.47 12.81 -12.14
N PHE A 136 9.54 13.03 -10.83
CA PHE A 136 8.44 13.50 -9.99
C PHE A 136 8.61 14.98 -9.58
N SER A 137 9.25 15.79 -10.41
CA SER A 137 9.59 17.19 -10.08
C SER A 137 8.39 18.06 -9.69
N SER A 138 7.19 17.75 -10.19
CA SER A 138 5.93 18.41 -9.82
C SER A 138 5.45 18.10 -8.38
N TYR A 139 6.00 17.05 -7.76
CA TYR A 139 5.62 16.56 -6.44
C TYR A 139 6.73 16.72 -5.39
N ILE A 140 7.92 17.20 -5.76
CA ILE A 140 9.01 17.37 -4.80
C ILE A 140 8.66 18.46 -3.79
N VAL A 141 8.79 18.14 -2.51
CA VAL A 141 8.84 19.13 -1.44
C VAL A 141 10.26 19.66 -1.33
N ARG A 142 10.44 20.97 -1.50
CA ARG A 142 11.77 21.58 -1.41
C ARG A 142 12.26 21.57 0.03
N HIS A 143 13.56 21.34 0.22
CA HIS A 143 14.18 21.21 1.54
C HIS A 143 13.85 22.33 2.55
N SER A 144 13.63 23.57 2.10
CA SER A 144 13.21 24.67 3.01
C SER A 144 11.86 24.45 3.67
N ASP A 145 11.02 23.63 3.03
CA ASP A 145 9.63 23.40 3.36
C ASP A 145 9.45 22.00 3.99
N ILE A 146 10.52 21.19 4.01
CA ILE A 146 10.53 19.88 4.66
C ILE A 146 10.60 20.10 6.17
N PRO A 147 9.57 19.69 6.92
CA PRO A 147 9.59 19.71 8.38
C PRO A 147 10.77 18.89 8.88
N THR A 148 11.47 19.33 9.94
CA THR A 148 12.61 18.59 10.50
C THR A 148 12.28 17.12 10.79
N VAL A 149 11.03 16.84 11.17
CA VAL A 149 10.50 15.48 11.40
C VAL A 149 10.60 14.58 10.16
N ALA A 150 10.43 15.12 8.96
CA ALA A 150 10.48 14.34 7.73
C ALA A 150 11.92 13.96 7.32
N HIS A 151 12.94 14.66 7.82
CA HIS A 151 14.35 14.26 7.62
C HIS A 151 14.70 13.00 8.41
N ASP A 152 14.20 12.90 9.64
CA ASP A 152 14.44 11.74 10.51
C ASP A 152 13.45 10.60 10.24
N ALA A 153 12.37 10.88 9.52
CA ALA A 153 11.36 9.90 9.18
C ALA A 153 11.92 8.72 8.37
N ARG A 154 11.39 7.54 8.66
CA ARG A 154 11.69 6.34 7.90
C ARG A 154 11.03 6.45 6.52
N PRO A 155 11.75 6.05 5.44
CA PRO A 155 11.16 6.04 4.12
C PRO A 155 9.98 5.08 4.06
N ALA A 156 8.83 5.56 3.56
CA ALA A 156 7.68 4.73 3.23
C ALA A 156 8.03 3.66 2.20
N PHE A 157 8.88 4.06 1.23
CA PHE A 157 9.42 3.19 0.19
C PHE A 157 10.93 3.25 0.16
N SER A 158 11.59 2.08 0.05
CA SER A 158 13.03 2.04 -0.21
C SER A 158 13.32 1.33 -1.51
N LEU A 159 14.19 1.89 -2.33
CA LEU A 159 14.66 1.32 -3.58
C LEU A 159 16.10 0.82 -3.44
N THR A 160 16.37 -0.36 -3.98
CA THR A 160 17.74 -0.90 -4.11
C THR A 160 17.96 -1.32 -5.56
N LEU A 161 18.98 -0.76 -6.20
CA LEU A 161 19.35 -1.08 -7.58
C LEU A 161 20.72 -1.73 -7.63
N ALA A 162 20.73 -3.02 -7.95
CA ALA A 162 21.93 -3.83 -7.97
C ALA A 162 22.91 -3.44 -9.09
N THR A 163 24.17 -3.17 -8.75
CA THR A 163 25.21 -2.65 -9.65
C THR A 163 26.04 -3.73 -10.37
N SER A 164 25.50 -4.94 -10.55
CA SER A 164 26.06 -6.06 -11.34
C SER A 164 27.14 -6.94 -10.73
N ASP A 165 27.68 -6.60 -9.55
CA ASP A 165 28.63 -7.48 -8.88
C ASP A 165 27.93 -8.75 -8.40
N VAL A 166 28.29 -9.87 -9.02
CA VAL A 166 27.95 -11.20 -8.50
C VAL A 166 28.60 -11.29 -7.12
N ASP A 167 27.81 -11.61 -6.10
CA ASP A 167 28.37 -11.74 -4.75
C ASP A 167 29.45 -12.85 -4.71
N ALA A 168 30.25 -12.88 -3.65
CA ALA A 168 31.29 -13.91 -3.49
C ALA A 168 30.75 -15.36 -3.54
N ARG A 169 29.43 -15.55 -3.45
CA ARG A 169 28.72 -16.83 -3.48
C ARG A 169 28.16 -17.17 -4.86
N GLY A 170 28.38 -16.33 -5.88
CA GLY A 170 27.84 -16.58 -7.22
C GLY A 170 26.36 -16.21 -7.36
N ILE A 171 25.75 -15.58 -6.35
CA ILE A 171 24.35 -15.21 -6.34
C ILE A 171 24.22 -13.87 -7.08
N LYS A 172 23.40 -13.87 -8.13
CA LYS A 172 23.07 -12.64 -8.84
C LYS A 172 22.20 -11.77 -7.93
N PRO A 173 22.57 -10.49 -7.74
CA PRO A 173 21.75 -9.60 -6.94
C PRO A 173 20.40 -9.33 -7.61
N LEU A 174 19.47 -8.75 -6.85
CA LEU A 174 18.15 -8.35 -7.33
C LEU A 174 17.96 -6.86 -7.11
N HIS A 175 17.20 -6.22 -7.99
CA HIS A 175 16.58 -4.93 -7.74
C HIS A 175 15.38 -5.16 -6.82
N LEU A 176 15.23 -4.31 -5.80
CA LEU A 176 14.23 -4.50 -4.76
C LEU A 176 13.50 -3.17 -4.51
N LEU A 177 12.18 -3.24 -4.43
CA LEU A 177 11.32 -2.20 -3.89
C LEU A 177 10.75 -2.71 -2.57
N TYR A 178 10.98 -1.91 -1.54
CA TYR A 178 10.46 -2.14 -0.20
C TYR A 178 9.32 -1.16 0.09
N ARG A 179 8.30 -1.63 0.81
CA ARG A 179 7.31 -0.78 1.48
C ARG A 179 7.44 -1.04 2.98
N GLY A 180 7.94 -0.05 3.72
CA GLY A 180 8.44 -0.28 5.07
C GLY A 180 9.51 -1.37 5.09
N GLY A 181 9.26 -2.43 5.87
CA GLY A 181 10.16 -3.59 5.97
C GLY A 181 9.90 -4.71 4.95
N GLU A 182 8.82 -4.65 4.17
CA GLU A 182 8.42 -5.73 3.26
C GLU A 182 8.95 -5.50 1.84
N VAL A 183 9.53 -6.54 1.23
CA VAL A 183 9.84 -6.54 -0.22
C VAL A 183 8.55 -6.72 -0.99
N VAL A 184 8.06 -5.65 -1.60
CA VAL A 184 6.82 -5.67 -2.37
C VAL A 184 7.04 -6.02 -3.84
N VAL A 185 8.21 -5.67 -4.39
CA VAL A 185 8.62 -6.07 -5.74
C VAL A 185 10.11 -6.43 -5.74
N SER A 186 10.44 -7.53 -6.41
CA SER A 186 11.82 -7.93 -6.65
C SER A 186 12.00 -8.35 -8.11
N GLY A 187 13.11 -7.96 -8.72
CA GLY A 187 13.38 -8.27 -10.12
C GLY A 187 14.85 -8.24 -10.50
N ARG A 188 15.14 -8.74 -11.69
CA ARG A 188 16.42 -8.67 -12.41
C ARG A 188 16.47 -7.56 -13.45
N ASP A 189 15.34 -6.89 -13.69
CA ASP A 189 15.22 -5.69 -14.53
C ASP A 189 14.93 -4.47 -13.64
N ALA A 190 15.82 -3.47 -13.67
CA ALA A 190 15.64 -2.22 -12.94
C ALA A 190 14.36 -1.47 -13.37
N SER A 191 14.01 -1.53 -14.66
CA SER A 191 12.84 -0.86 -15.23
C SER A 191 11.55 -1.35 -14.56
N ARG A 192 11.47 -2.66 -14.28
CA ARG A 192 10.34 -3.28 -13.57
C ARG A 192 10.15 -2.64 -12.20
N VAL A 193 11.21 -2.57 -11.40
CA VAL A 193 11.15 -2.06 -10.02
C VAL A 193 10.88 -0.55 -9.98
N LEU A 194 11.42 0.20 -10.93
CA LEU A 194 11.18 1.64 -11.05
C LEU A 194 9.73 1.95 -11.50
N ASN A 195 9.18 1.18 -12.44
CA ASN A 195 7.78 1.30 -12.83
C ASN A 195 6.85 0.90 -11.68
N ALA A 196 7.19 -0.15 -10.93
CA ALA A 196 6.47 -0.51 -9.73
C ALA A 196 6.48 0.64 -8.71
N LEU A 197 7.62 1.28 -8.45
CA LEU A 197 7.69 2.45 -7.57
C LEU A 197 6.69 3.54 -8.02
N ALA A 198 6.64 3.87 -9.31
CA ALA A 198 5.67 4.84 -9.82
C ALA A 198 4.21 4.41 -9.58
N SER A 199 3.87 3.14 -9.80
CA SER A 199 2.55 2.57 -9.48
C SER A 199 2.21 2.60 -7.99
N TYR A 200 3.19 2.39 -7.11
CA TYR A 200 3.01 2.48 -5.66
C TYR A 200 2.80 3.92 -5.21
N LEU A 201 3.55 4.87 -5.76
CA LEU A 201 3.36 6.30 -5.47
C LEU A 201 2.00 6.80 -5.98
N ALA A 202 1.52 6.28 -7.11
CA ALA A 202 0.21 6.59 -7.67
C ALA A 202 -0.96 6.23 -6.75
N PHE A 203 -0.78 5.25 -5.85
CA PHE A 203 -1.77 4.93 -4.82
C PHE A 203 -2.09 6.12 -3.90
N HIS A 204 -1.17 7.07 -3.79
CA HIS A 204 -1.32 8.29 -2.99
C HIS A 204 -1.80 9.50 -3.83
N GLY A 205 -1.97 9.33 -5.15
CA GLY A 205 -2.45 10.36 -6.05
C GLY A 205 -3.96 10.58 -5.99
N ASP A 206 -4.46 11.46 -6.86
CA ASP A 206 -5.90 11.73 -6.99
C ASP A 206 -6.55 10.70 -7.93
N LEU A 207 -6.84 9.52 -7.38
CA LEU A 207 -7.50 8.43 -8.11
C LEU A 207 -8.93 8.82 -8.55
N SER A 208 -9.59 9.69 -7.77
CA SER A 208 -10.94 10.16 -8.07
C SER A 208 -10.97 11.00 -9.35
N ALA A 209 -9.99 11.89 -9.54
CA ALA A 209 -9.83 12.65 -10.77
C ALA A 209 -9.49 11.77 -11.97
N ALA A 210 -8.85 10.61 -11.74
CA ALA A 210 -8.61 9.61 -12.77
C ALA A 210 -9.85 8.73 -13.09
N GLY A 211 -10.94 8.86 -12.33
CA GLY A 211 -12.16 8.08 -12.51
C GLY A 211 -11.99 6.60 -12.21
N VAL A 212 -11.05 6.25 -11.33
CA VAL A 212 -10.76 4.85 -10.97
C VAL A 212 -10.92 4.62 -9.48
N VAL A 213 -11.20 3.36 -9.14
CA VAL A 213 -11.27 2.88 -7.77
C VAL A 213 -10.19 1.83 -7.55
N ALA A 214 -9.57 1.87 -6.36
CA ALA A 214 -8.57 0.91 -5.95
C ALA A 214 -9.23 -0.32 -5.33
N ILE A 215 -8.91 -1.52 -5.84
CA ILE A 215 -9.40 -2.79 -5.30
C ILE A 215 -8.19 -3.68 -5.00
N PRO A 216 -8.10 -4.33 -3.83
CA PRO A 216 -7.00 -5.24 -3.53
C PRO A 216 -7.04 -6.45 -4.46
N GLY A 217 -5.92 -6.71 -5.14
CA GLY A 217 -5.81 -7.85 -6.04
C GLY A 217 -4.62 -7.73 -6.97
N LEU A 218 -4.55 -8.64 -7.93
CA LEU A 218 -3.49 -8.69 -8.93
C LEU A 218 -4.10 -8.79 -10.33
N VAL A 219 -3.57 -8.01 -11.27
CA VAL A 219 -3.90 -8.13 -12.70
C VAL A 219 -2.94 -9.10 -13.36
N VAL A 220 -3.48 -10.08 -14.07
CA VAL A 220 -2.69 -11.05 -14.86
C VAL A 220 -3.19 -11.14 -16.30
N ALA A 221 -2.29 -11.46 -17.23
CA ALA A 221 -2.60 -11.58 -18.65
C ALA A 221 -1.71 -12.61 -19.35
N LYS A 222 -1.98 -12.89 -20.63
CA LYS A 222 -1.11 -13.72 -21.46
C LYS A 222 0.11 -12.92 -21.96
N ALA A 223 1.19 -13.62 -22.30
CA ALA A 223 2.39 -13.02 -22.83
C ALA A 223 2.10 -12.30 -24.15
N GLY A 224 2.53 -11.04 -24.22
CA GLY A 224 2.28 -10.18 -25.37
C GLY A 224 0.93 -9.45 -25.35
N THR A 225 0.13 -9.58 -24.28
CA THR A 225 -1.12 -8.83 -24.13
C THR A 225 -0.86 -7.32 -24.20
N LYS A 226 -1.61 -6.62 -25.05
CA LYS A 226 -1.52 -5.17 -25.28
C LYS A 226 -2.68 -4.41 -24.65
N PRO A 227 -2.56 -3.09 -24.42
CA PRO A 227 -3.70 -2.26 -24.03
C PRO A 227 -4.89 -2.47 -24.97
N GLY A 228 -6.09 -2.59 -24.40
CA GLY A 228 -7.34 -2.93 -25.10
C GLY A 228 -7.62 -4.43 -25.23
N GLU A 229 -6.70 -5.29 -24.82
CA GLU A 229 -6.91 -6.75 -24.79
C GLU A 229 -7.30 -7.24 -23.38
N PRO A 230 -8.05 -8.36 -23.29
CA PRO A 230 -8.62 -8.83 -22.03
C PRO A 230 -7.57 -9.27 -21.00
N VAL A 231 -7.85 -8.97 -19.74
CA VAL A 231 -7.06 -9.41 -18.58
C VAL A 231 -7.93 -10.09 -17.53
N MET A 232 -7.28 -10.70 -16.56
CA MET A 232 -7.91 -11.43 -15.46
C MET A 232 -7.47 -10.85 -14.12
N LEU A 233 -8.40 -10.78 -13.16
CA LEU A 233 -8.14 -10.31 -11.80
C LEU A 233 -8.01 -11.49 -10.85
N LEU A 234 -7.02 -11.46 -9.97
CA LEU A 234 -6.78 -12.45 -8.93
C LEU A 234 -6.89 -11.80 -7.54
N GLU A 235 -7.44 -12.54 -6.57
CA GLU A 235 -7.52 -12.09 -5.17
C GLU A 235 -6.14 -11.70 -4.59
N ALA A 236 -6.11 -10.68 -3.71
CA ALA A 236 -4.89 -10.06 -3.17
C ALA A 236 -3.98 -11.02 -2.40
N ASN A 237 -4.54 -12.08 -1.81
CA ASN A 237 -3.79 -13.11 -1.10
C ASN A 237 -2.94 -14.01 -2.02
N THR A 238 -3.01 -13.79 -3.34
CA THR A 238 -2.18 -14.48 -4.33
C THR A 238 -0.75 -13.93 -4.30
N ARG A 239 0.03 -14.34 -3.31
CA ARG A 239 1.46 -14.01 -3.25
C ARG A 239 2.18 -14.51 -4.49
N LEU A 240 2.74 -13.58 -5.26
CA LEU A 240 3.57 -13.86 -6.43
C LEU A 240 4.93 -14.43 -6.06
N SER A 241 5.45 -14.06 -4.88
CA SER A 241 6.74 -14.52 -4.36
C SER A 241 6.85 -16.04 -4.43
N GLY A 242 7.79 -16.54 -5.24
CA GLY A 242 8.03 -17.98 -5.47
C GLY A 242 7.19 -18.62 -6.58
N ARG A 243 6.17 -17.93 -7.12
CA ARG A 243 5.36 -18.38 -8.27
C ARG A 243 5.73 -17.70 -9.60
N GLU A 244 6.43 -16.56 -9.56
CA GLU A 244 6.81 -15.79 -10.75
C GLU A 244 7.44 -16.66 -11.85
N ARG A 245 8.39 -17.54 -11.50
CA ARG A 245 9.05 -18.43 -12.47
C ARG A 245 8.08 -19.39 -13.13
N ARG A 246 7.05 -19.84 -12.41
CA ARG A 246 6.02 -20.75 -12.96
C ARG A 246 5.09 -19.97 -13.89
N LEU A 247 4.64 -18.79 -13.48
CA LEU A 247 3.82 -17.90 -14.30
C LEU A 247 4.54 -17.49 -15.59
N ALA A 248 5.82 -17.11 -15.50
CA ALA A 248 6.65 -16.79 -16.66
C ALA A 248 6.75 -17.98 -17.64
N LYS A 249 6.90 -19.21 -17.13
CA LYS A 249 6.91 -20.43 -17.97
C LYS A 249 5.56 -20.71 -18.64
N MET A 250 4.46 -20.29 -18.03
CA MET A 250 3.11 -20.36 -18.60
C MET A 250 2.83 -19.22 -19.58
N GLY A 251 3.79 -18.32 -19.80
CA GLY A 251 3.57 -17.12 -20.59
C GLY A 251 2.54 -16.21 -19.96
N ILE A 252 2.53 -16.07 -18.63
CA ILE A 252 1.67 -15.15 -17.90
C ILE A 252 2.46 -13.88 -17.59
N MET A 253 1.81 -12.73 -17.82
CA MET A 253 2.25 -11.40 -17.44
C MET A 253 1.49 -10.93 -16.20
N VAL A 254 2.11 -10.04 -15.43
CA VAL A 254 1.51 -9.44 -14.23
C VAL A 254 1.63 -7.91 -14.26
N ALA A 255 0.76 -7.20 -13.53
CA ALA A 255 0.99 -5.80 -13.20
C ALA A 255 1.59 -5.71 -11.78
N ASP A 256 2.75 -5.06 -11.63
CA ASP A 256 3.37 -4.81 -10.32
C ASP A 256 2.77 -3.55 -9.65
N SER A 257 1.47 -3.61 -9.35
CA SER A 257 0.71 -2.53 -8.71
C SER A 257 0.30 -2.93 -7.28
N PRO A 258 0.23 -1.99 -6.32
CA PRO A 258 -0.29 -2.29 -4.98
C PRO A 258 -1.76 -2.73 -4.95
N ALA A 259 -2.51 -2.34 -5.98
CA ALA A 259 -3.93 -2.57 -6.13
C ALA A 259 -4.32 -2.66 -7.60
N ILE A 260 -5.53 -3.15 -7.86
CA ILE A 260 -6.20 -3.06 -9.14
C ILE A 260 -6.84 -1.68 -9.25
N TRP A 261 -6.54 -0.95 -10.33
CA TRP A 261 -7.15 0.34 -10.63
C TRP A 261 -8.34 0.14 -11.57
N LEU A 262 -9.55 -0.05 -11.04
CA LEU A 262 -10.74 -0.34 -11.84
C LEU A 262 -11.45 0.96 -12.24
N ASP A 263 -11.73 1.13 -13.53
CA ASP A 263 -12.66 2.12 -14.04
C ASP A 263 -14.08 1.51 -14.05
N PRO A 264 -14.97 1.89 -13.12
CA PRO A 264 -16.30 1.31 -13.01
C PRO A 264 -17.22 1.65 -14.19
N ALA A 265 -16.90 2.69 -14.96
CA ALA A 265 -17.73 3.09 -16.10
C ALA A 265 -17.47 2.21 -17.33
N THR A 266 -16.24 1.70 -17.48
CA THR A 266 -15.83 0.91 -18.65
C THR A 266 -15.53 -0.56 -18.34
N ASN A 267 -15.49 -0.95 -17.06
CA ASN A 267 -15.02 -2.27 -16.61
C ASN A 267 -13.61 -2.59 -17.13
N GLU A 268 -12.77 -1.56 -17.22
CA GLU A 268 -11.36 -1.68 -17.59
C GLU A 268 -10.50 -1.49 -16.35
N VAL A 269 -9.40 -2.24 -16.29
CA VAL A 269 -8.33 -1.95 -15.35
C VAL A 269 -7.26 -1.10 -16.01
N LEU A 270 -6.81 -0.09 -15.28
CA LEU A 270 -5.66 0.72 -15.65
C LEU A 270 -4.41 0.06 -15.09
N VAL A 271 -3.39 -0.13 -15.93
CA VAL A 271 -2.05 -0.53 -15.52
C VAL A 271 -1.14 0.70 -15.66
N GLY A 272 -0.33 0.96 -14.64
CA GLY A 272 0.57 2.12 -14.59
C GLY A 272 0.38 2.93 -13.31
N ALA A 273 0.48 4.24 -13.42
CA ALA A 273 0.45 5.19 -12.30
C ALA A 273 -0.70 6.20 -12.46
N PRO A 274 -1.97 5.76 -12.35
CA PRO A 274 -3.12 6.66 -12.47
C PRO A 274 -3.13 7.71 -11.34
N GLY A 275 -3.72 8.88 -11.60
CA GLY A 275 -3.86 9.92 -10.57
C GLY A 275 -2.60 10.76 -10.30
N ILE A 276 -1.48 10.47 -10.98
CA ILE A 276 -0.26 11.29 -10.93
C ILE A 276 0.30 11.57 -12.34
N SER A 277 1.00 12.70 -12.48
CA SER A 277 1.66 13.15 -13.70
C SER A 277 3.16 13.27 -13.47
N PHE A 278 3.94 12.41 -14.11
CA PHE A 278 5.39 12.35 -13.96
C PHE A 278 6.05 12.12 -15.33
N GLU A 279 7.36 12.34 -15.43
CA GLU A 279 8.14 12.18 -16.66
C GLU A 279 8.87 10.82 -16.67
N PRO A 280 8.35 9.79 -17.37
CA PRO A 280 8.88 8.43 -17.27
C PRO A 280 10.27 8.26 -17.88
N SER A 281 10.67 9.16 -18.79
CA SER A 281 11.96 9.07 -19.48
C SER A 281 13.16 9.14 -18.53
N PHE A 282 13.05 9.84 -17.40
CA PHE A 282 14.11 9.86 -16.39
C PHE A 282 14.30 8.50 -15.70
N LEU A 283 13.21 7.80 -15.37
CA LEU A 283 13.29 6.47 -14.77
C LEU A 283 13.81 5.44 -15.79
N LEU A 284 13.38 5.55 -17.04
CA LEU A 284 13.89 4.70 -18.13
C LEU A 284 15.40 4.90 -18.35
N SER A 285 15.84 6.16 -18.40
CA SER A 285 17.26 6.50 -18.54
C SER A 285 18.10 5.97 -17.37
N LEU A 286 17.57 5.99 -16.15
CA LEU A 286 18.22 5.38 -14.98
C LEU A 286 18.32 3.86 -15.17
N ALA A 287 17.23 3.21 -15.57
CA ALA A 287 17.17 1.75 -15.74
C ALA A 287 18.16 1.23 -16.79
N GLU A 288 18.37 1.98 -17.89
CA GLU A 288 19.36 1.66 -18.92
C GLU A 288 20.80 1.60 -18.40
N GLY A 289 21.09 2.27 -17.28
CA GLY A 289 22.38 2.21 -16.59
C GLY A 289 22.64 0.89 -15.86
N PHE A 290 21.64 0.03 -15.68
CA PHE A 290 21.74 -1.23 -14.97
C PHE A 290 21.65 -2.43 -15.92
N PRO A 291 22.49 -3.47 -15.76
CA PRO A 291 22.44 -4.62 -16.63
C PRO A 291 21.25 -5.51 -16.30
N LEU A 292 20.67 -6.15 -17.33
CA LEU A 292 19.70 -7.22 -17.15
C LEU A 292 20.35 -8.43 -16.47
N LEU A 293 19.98 -8.69 -15.22
CA LEU A 293 20.59 -9.75 -14.41
C LEU A 293 20.05 -11.15 -14.79
N GLY A 294 19.01 -11.23 -15.61
CA GLY A 294 18.44 -12.47 -16.11
C GLY A 294 16.99 -12.29 -16.60
N ALA A 295 16.28 -13.40 -16.77
CA ALA A 295 14.86 -13.37 -17.11
C ALA A 295 14.01 -13.11 -15.86
N ASP A 296 13.04 -12.21 -16.01
CA ASP A 296 11.96 -11.96 -15.06
C ASP A 296 10.61 -12.41 -15.65
N ILE A 297 9.57 -12.37 -14.81
CA ILE A 297 8.20 -12.42 -15.31
C ILE A 297 7.95 -11.18 -16.19
N ALA A 298 7.26 -11.37 -17.31
CA ALA A 298 6.93 -10.27 -18.18
C ALA A 298 5.86 -9.37 -17.51
N ILE A 299 6.00 -8.06 -17.66
CA ILE A 299 5.14 -7.07 -16.99
C ILE A 299 4.20 -6.44 -18.01
N LEU A 300 2.93 -6.28 -17.61
CA LEU A 300 1.94 -5.57 -18.39
C LEU A 300 2.39 -4.13 -18.62
N SER A 301 2.36 -3.71 -19.89
CA SER A 301 2.67 -2.31 -20.23
C SER A 301 1.60 -1.37 -19.66
N PRO A 302 1.93 -0.10 -19.39
CA PRO A 302 0.92 0.86 -18.99
C PRO A 302 -0.19 1.02 -20.04
N GLY A 303 -1.45 1.08 -19.60
CA GLY A 303 -2.61 1.19 -20.49
C GLY A 303 -3.92 0.77 -19.83
N ARG A 304 -5.00 0.77 -20.63
CA ARG A 304 -6.33 0.31 -20.24
C ARG A 304 -6.57 -1.10 -20.76
N TYR A 305 -7.17 -1.95 -19.94
CA TYR A 305 -7.36 -3.36 -20.24
C TYR A 305 -8.77 -3.80 -19.82
N PRO A 306 -9.63 -4.27 -20.74
CA PRO A 306 -10.93 -4.80 -20.36
C PRO A 306 -10.79 -6.02 -19.45
N VAL A 307 -11.59 -6.07 -18.39
CA VAL A 307 -11.62 -7.23 -17.51
C VAL A 307 -12.48 -8.32 -18.15
N HIS A 308 -11.91 -9.50 -18.30
CA HIS A 308 -12.63 -10.66 -18.87
C HIS A 308 -13.10 -11.63 -17.79
N ALA A 309 -12.26 -11.84 -16.78
CA ALA A 309 -12.54 -12.79 -15.72
C ALA A 309 -11.99 -12.33 -14.37
N VAL A 310 -12.62 -12.80 -13.31
CA VAL A 310 -12.19 -12.64 -11.93
C VAL A 310 -12.01 -14.03 -11.33
N SER A 311 -10.92 -14.23 -10.59
CA SER A 311 -10.73 -15.46 -9.83
C SER A 311 -10.47 -15.22 -8.37
N ALA A 312 -11.26 -15.93 -7.58
CA ALA A 312 -11.24 -15.93 -6.13
C ALA A 312 -11.51 -17.35 -5.62
N ARG A 313 -11.11 -17.63 -4.39
CA ARG A 313 -11.50 -18.87 -3.71
C ARG A 313 -12.98 -18.83 -3.33
N GLY A 314 -13.69 -19.93 -3.55
CA GLY A 314 -15.12 -19.98 -3.29
C GLY A 314 -15.93 -19.16 -4.30
N ALA A 315 -15.45 -19.09 -5.55
CA ALA A 315 -16.08 -18.41 -6.68
C ALA A 315 -17.54 -18.85 -6.93
N HIS A 316 -17.95 -20.00 -6.39
CA HIS A 316 -19.34 -20.46 -6.41
C HIS A 316 -20.31 -19.54 -5.65
N HIS A 317 -19.82 -18.62 -4.80
CA HIS A 317 -20.66 -17.68 -4.05
C HIS A 317 -20.22 -16.23 -4.29
N PRO A 318 -21.08 -15.35 -4.84
CA PRO A 318 -20.73 -13.95 -5.15
C PRO A 318 -20.16 -13.17 -3.95
N LEU A 319 -20.76 -13.32 -2.76
CA LEU A 319 -20.24 -12.70 -1.53
C LEU A 319 -18.80 -13.14 -1.20
N SER A 320 -18.40 -14.36 -1.51
CA SER A 320 -17.01 -14.80 -1.27
C SER A 320 -16.02 -14.09 -2.20
N VAL A 321 -16.42 -13.83 -3.44
CA VAL A 321 -15.63 -13.02 -4.38
C VAL A 321 -15.54 -11.57 -3.91
N LEU A 322 -16.67 -10.96 -3.52
CA LEU A 322 -16.69 -9.61 -2.97
C LEU A 322 -15.75 -9.47 -1.76
N LEU A 323 -15.81 -10.42 -0.82
CA LEU A 323 -14.95 -10.42 0.37
C LEU A 323 -13.47 -10.66 0.02
N ALA A 324 -13.16 -11.45 -1.02
CA ALA A 324 -11.78 -11.71 -1.44
C ALA A 324 -11.08 -10.48 -2.04
N PHE A 325 -11.88 -9.52 -2.53
CA PHE A 325 -11.44 -8.24 -3.08
C PHE A 325 -11.86 -7.06 -2.20
N ALA A 326 -12.38 -7.30 -0.99
CA ALA A 326 -12.70 -6.22 -0.06
C ALA A 326 -11.41 -5.61 0.51
N PRO A 327 -11.29 -4.27 0.57
CA PRO A 327 -10.13 -3.61 1.17
C PRO A 327 -9.95 -4.05 2.63
N PRO A 328 -8.71 -4.31 3.08
CA PRO A 328 -8.46 -5.00 4.33
C PRO A 328 -8.76 -4.23 5.62
N ASN A 329 -9.05 -2.90 5.61
CA ASN A 329 -9.59 -2.05 6.70
C ASN A 329 -9.47 -0.52 6.35
N GLU A 330 -9.80 0.37 7.31
CA GLU A 330 -9.66 1.85 7.28
C GLU A 330 -8.34 2.35 6.66
N GLY A 331 -8.43 3.44 5.88
CA GLY A 331 -7.29 4.06 5.19
C GLY A 331 -7.13 3.68 3.71
N TRP A 332 -7.94 2.74 3.19
CA TRP A 332 -8.09 2.60 1.74
C TRP A 332 -9.02 3.71 1.21
N PRO A 333 -8.57 4.54 0.27
CA PRO A 333 -9.44 5.55 -0.32
C PRO A 333 -10.62 4.87 -1.02
N LEU A 334 -11.85 5.29 -0.70
CA LEU A 334 -13.08 4.96 -1.42
C LEU A 334 -13.62 3.52 -1.24
N ALA A 335 -13.58 2.96 -0.03
CA ALA A 335 -14.07 1.60 0.23
C ALA A 335 -15.53 1.34 -0.22
N GLU A 336 -16.43 2.30 -0.06
CA GLU A 336 -17.83 2.16 -0.50
C GLU A 336 -17.94 2.11 -2.04
N SER A 337 -17.29 3.05 -2.74
CA SER A 337 -17.24 3.05 -4.21
C SER A 337 -16.54 1.82 -4.77
N ALA A 338 -15.61 1.21 -4.03
CA ALA A 338 -14.93 -0.02 -4.42
C ALA A 338 -15.89 -1.21 -4.43
N LEU A 339 -16.76 -1.31 -3.43
CA LEU A 339 -17.77 -2.36 -3.37
C LEU A 339 -18.81 -2.23 -4.48
N GLU A 340 -19.31 -1.02 -4.74
CA GLU A 340 -20.24 -0.76 -5.85
C GLU A 340 -19.60 -1.08 -7.21
N ALA A 341 -18.36 -0.64 -7.43
CA ALA A 341 -17.62 -0.92 -8.65
C ALA A 341 -17.38 -2.42 -8.86
N LEU A 342 -17.06 -3.13 -7.78
CA LEU A 342 -16.82 -4.57 -7.82
C LEU A 342 -18.12 -5.35 -8.09
N ASP A 343 -19.24 -4.95 -7.48
CA ASP A 343 -20.55 -5.57 -7.72
C ASP A 343 -20.94 -5.45 -9.20
N ALA A 344 -20.86 -4.22 -9.76
CA ALA A 344 -21.12 -3.96 -11.18
C ALA A 344 -20.18 -4.74 -12.10
N LEU A 345 -18.90 -4.89 -11.73
CA LEU A 345 -17.95 -5.69 -12.49
C LEU A 345 -18.36 -7.17 -12.52
N LEU A 346 -18.67 -7.75 -11.36
CA LEU A 346 -18.98 -9.18 -11.21
C LEU A 346 -20.26 -9.61 -11.96
N GLU A 347 -21.18 -8.69 -12.24
CA GLU A 347 -22.33 -8.94 -13.11
C GLU A 347 -21.95 -9.15 -14.59
N SER A 348 -20.77 -8.66 -15.01
CA SER A 348 -20.38 -8.56 -16.42
C SER A 348 -19.22 -9.47 -16.84
N VAL A 349 -18.57 -10.15 -15.90
CA VAL A 349 -17.34 -10.92 -16.13
C VAL A 349 -17.49 -12.38 -15.73
N GLU A 350 -16.63 -13.24 -16.27
CA GLU A 350 -16.58 -14.65 -15.87
C GLU A 350 -15.95 -14.80 -14.48
N ILE A 351 -16.58 -15.58 -13.60
CA ILE A 351 -16.03 -15.89 -12.27
C ILE A 351 -15.43 -17.30 -12.29
N ILE A 352 -14.13 -17.41 -12.03
CA ILE A 352 -13.35 -18.65 -12.09
C ILE A 352 -12.89 -19.05 -10.69
N GLU A 353 -13.09 -20.31 -10.30
CA GLU A 353 -12.61 -20.83 -9.01
C GLU A 353 -11.08 -20.78 -8.93
N GLY A 354 -10.53 -20.21 -7.85
CA GLY A 354 -9.09 -19.97 -7.69
C GLY A 354 -8.20 -21.21 -7.78
N ASN A 355 -8.75 -22.41 -7.57
CA ASN A 355 -8.01 -23.67 -7.73
C ASN A 355 -7.82 -24.05 -9.21
N ASP A 356 -8.64 -23.53 -10.10
CA ASP A 356 -8.71 -23.90 -11.52
C ASP A 356 -7.76 -23.07 -12.39
N ILE A 357 -7.13 -22.01 -11.85
CA ILE A 357 -6.10 -21.20 -12.54
C ILE A 357 -4.90 -22.07 -13.02
N ARG A 358 -4.77 -23.31 -12.52
CA ARG A 358 -3.71 -24.24 -12.91
C ARG A 358 -3.91 -24.91 -14.28
N GLU A 359 -5.14 -24.94 -14.80
CA GLU A 359 -5.50 -25.57 -16.09
C GLU A 359 -5.58 -24.54 -17.23
#